data_AF-A0A952DXI5-F1
#
_entry.id   AF-A0A952DXI5-F1
#
_cell.length_a   1.000
_cell.length_b   1.000
_cell.length_c   1.000
_cell.angle_alpha   90.00
_cell.angle_beta   90.00
_cell.angle_gamma   90.00
#
_symmetry.space_group_name_H-M   'P 1'
#
loop_
_entity.id
_entity.type
_entity.pdbx_description
1 polymer ?
#
loop_
_entity_poly.entity_id
_entity_poly.type
_entity_poly.pdbx_seq_one_letter_code
_entity_poly.pdbx_strand_id
1 'polypeptide(L)'
;MATKNEYLTFEKMITPVVIKILFWVVVAACVLGGLFMLPQEPVSGVLMIILGPLVARIYAEILMVMFKMNEHLFEIKELLAKKADK
;
A
#
# COMPACT_ATOMS: atom_id res chain seq x y z
N MET A 1 -11.88 -19.94 18.84
CA MET A 1 -12.79 -19.79 17.68
C MET A 1 -12.78 -18.33 17.30
N ALA A 2 -12.04 -17.95 16.26
CA ALA A 2 -11.97 -16.55 15.83
C ALA A 2 -13.30 -16.17 15.16
N THR A 3 -14.10 -15.37 15.86
CA THR A 3 -15.36 -14.81 15.36
C THR A 3 -15.06 -13.76 14.30
N LYS A 4 -15.70 -13.87 13.14
CA LYS A 4 -15.62 -13.04 11.92
C LYS A 4 -15.81 -11.51 12.09
N ASN A 5 -15.84 -10.98 13.31
CA ASN A 5 -16.11 -9.57 13.61
C ASN A 5 -14.86 -8.69 13.72
N GLU A 6 -13.63 -9.24 13.81
CA GLU A 6 -12.40 -8.42 13.87
C GLU A 6 -12.13 -7.64 12.57
N TYR A 7 -12.77 -7.99 11.45
CA TYR A 7 -12.71 -7.21 10.21
C TYR A 7 -13.72 -6.06 10.17
N LEU A 8 -14.69 -6.04 11.11
CA LEU A 8 -15.72 -5.02 11.23
C LEU A 8 -15.44 -4.06 12.40
N THR A 9 -14.64 -4.46 13.38
CA THR A 9 -13.96 -3.53 14.27
C THR A 9 -12.79 -2.91 13.51
N PHE A 10 -12.75 -1.59 13.38
CA PHE A 10 -11.66 -0.81 12.75
C PHE A 10 -10.28 -0.94 13.47
N GLU A 11 -10.04 -2.03 14.20
CA GLU A 11 -8.85 -2.26 15.03
C GLU A 11 -7.61 -2.60 14.20
N LYS A 12 -7.78 -3.19 13.02
CA LYS A 12 -6.70 -3.30 12.03
C LYS A 12 -6.91 -2.29 10.92
N MET A 13 -5.88 -1.53 10.58
CA MET A 13 -5.96 -0.62 9.46
C MET A 13 -6.10 -1.46 8.18
N ILE A 14 -7.23 -1.33 7.49
CA ILE A 14 -7.45 -1.94 6.16
C ILE A 14 -6.69 -1.15 5.08
N THR A 15 -6.37 0.12 5.37
CA THR A 15 -5.67 1.07 4.50
C THR A 15 -4.37 0.54 3.85
N PRO A 16 -3.45 -0.14 4.57
CA PRO A 16 -2.24 -0.70 3.97
C PRO A 16 -2.56 -1.77 2.92
N VAL A 17 -3.65 -2.53 3.10
CA VAL A 17 -4.08 -3.55 2.13
C VAL A 17 -4.69 -2.89 0.89
N VAL A 18 -5.51 -1.84 1.07
CA VAL A 18 -6.09 -1.07 -0.05
C VAL A 18 -4.98 -0.45 -0.91
N ILE A 19 -3.94 0.12 -0.30
CA ILE A 19 -2.80 0.70 -1.03
C ILE A 19 -2.10 -0.35 -1.90
N LYS A 20 -1.93 -1.60 -1.43
CA LYS A 20 -1.33 -2.67 -2.23
C LYS A 20 -2.15 -3.01 -3.48
N ILE A 21 -3.47 -3.04 -3.34
CA ILE A 21 -4.38 -3.32 -4.47
C ILE A 21 -4.31 -2.16 -5.47
N LEU A 22 -4.38 -0.91 -4.99
CA LEU A 22 -4.23 0.28 -5.82
C LEU A 22 -2.88 0.33 -6.55
N PHE A 23 -1.78 -0.03 -5.87
CA PHE A 23 -0.46 -0.11 -6.50
C PHE A 23 -0.46 -1.04 -7.71
N TRP A 24 -1.03 -2.24 -7.59
CA TRP A 24 -1.10 -3.18 -8.71
C TRP A 24 -1.94 -2.66 -9.87
N VAL A 25 -3.02 -1.93 -9.58
CA VAL A 25 -3.85 -1.27 -10.60
C VAL A 25 -3.05 -0.18 -11.33
N VAL A 26 -2.30 0.66 -10.60
CA VAL A 26 -1.45 1.69 -11.19
C VAL A 26 -0.34 1.07 -12.03
N VAL A 27 0.31 0.01 -11.55
CA VAL A 27 1.34 -0.71 -12.32
C VAL A 27 0.75 -1.28 -13.62
N ALA A 28 -0.43 -1.90 -13.56
CA ALA A 28 -1.10 -2.38 -14.76
C ALA A 28 -1.42 -1.25 -15.73
N ALA A 29 -1.88 -0.09 -15.24
CA ALA A 29 -2.12 1.09 -16.06
C ALA A 29 -0.83 1.64 -16.70
N CYS A 30 0.29 1.67 -15.99
CA CYS A 30 1.59 2.08 -16.54
C CYS A 30 2.07 1.12 -17.64
N VAL A 31 1.91 -0.19 -17.44
CA VAL A 31 2.30 -1.20 -18.43
C VAL A 31 1.43 -1.10 -19.68
N LEU A 32 0.10 -1.01 -19.51
CA LEU A 32 -0.83 -0.87 -20.62
C LEU A 32 -0.62 0.46 -21.38
N GLY A 33 -0.54 1.58 -20.65
CA GLY A 33 -0.32 2.90 -21.24
C GLY A 33 1.00 2.99 -22.00
N GLY A 34 2.07 2.44 -21.43
CA GLY A 34 3.36 2.36 -22.10
C GLY A 34 3.31 1.49 -23.37
N LEU A 35 2.63 0.34 -23.34
CA LEU A 35 2.46 -0.53 -24.51
C LEU A 35 1.70 0.17 -25.65
N PHE A 36 0.67 0.96 -25.33
CA PHE A 36 -0.05 1.79 -26.31
C PHE A 36 0.80 2.93 -26.88
N MET A 37 1.77 3.45 -26.13
CA MET A 37 2.66 4.53 -26.59
C MET A 37 3.85 4.04 -27.43
N LEU A 38 4.27 2.77 -27.31
CA LEU A 38 5.41 2.22 -28.05
C LEU A 38 5.38 2.45 -29.57
N PRO A 39 4.23 2.37 -30.27
CA PRO A 39 4.18 2.58 -31.73
C PRO A 39 4.43 4.03 -32.17
N GLN A 40 4.22 5.01 -31.27
CA GLN A 40 4.38 6.43 -31.59
C GLN A 40 5.73 6.96 -31.04
N GLU A 41 6.01 6.65 -29.78
CA GLU A 41 7.16 7.16 -29.04
C GLU A 41 7.81 6.02 -28.24
N PRO A 42 8.67 5.20 -28.86
CA PRO A 42 9.19 3.98 -28.25
C PRO A 42 10.08 4.26 -27.03
N VAL A 43 10.85 5.36 -27.06
CA VAL A 43 11.73 5.75 -25.95
C VAL A 43 10.92 6.11 -24.72
N SER A 44 9.88 6.94 -24.87
CA SER A 44 9.03 7.37 -23.76
C SER A 44 8.15 6.22 -23.25
N GLY A 45 7.65 5.35 -24.13
CA GLY A 45 6.87 4.17 -23.75
C GLY A 45 7.66 3.18 -22.89
N VAL A 46 8.90 2.86 -23.26
CA VAL A 46 9.78 2.00 -22.45
C VAL A 46 10.13 2.66 -21.11
N LEU A 47 10.44 3.96 -21.12
CA LEU A 47 10.67 4.73 -19.90
C LEU A 47 9.46 4.68 -18.96
N MET A 48 8.24 4.82 -19.48
CA MET A 48 7.01 4.77 -18.69
C MET A 48 6.78 3.38 -18.05
N ILE A 49 7.07 2.30 -18.78
CA ILE A 49 6.91 0.92 -18.28
C ILE A 49 7.89 0.63 -17.14
N ILE A 50 9.08 1.22 -17.15
CA ILE A 50 10.13 0.96 -16.14
C ILE A 50 10.05 1.98 -14.99
N LEU A 51 10.05 3.29 -15.29
CA LEU A 51 10.01 4.34 -14.28
C LEU A 51 8.66 4.47 -13.59
N GLY A 52 7.55 4.22 -14.29
CA GLY A 52 6.20 4.33 -13.73
C GLY A 52 6.01 3.45 -12.49
N PRO A 53 6.21 2.12 -12.61
CA PRO A 53 6.13 1.20 -11.47
C PRO A 53 7.18 1.49 -10.38
N LEU A 54 8.38 1.94 -10.75
CA LEU A 54 9.43 2.29 -9.79
C LEU A 54 8.99 3.43 -8.88
N VAL A 55 8.52 4.53 -9.46
CA VAL A 55 8.04 5.70 -8.70
C VAL A 55 6.80 5.33 -7.90
N ALA A 56 5.84 4.63 -8.50
CA ALA A 56 4.64 4.16 -7.82
C ALA A 56 4.97 3.30 -6.58
N ARG A 57 6.03 2.48 -6.66
CA ARG A 57 6.48 1.63 -5.54
C ARG A 57 7.05 2.44 -4.39
N ILE A 58 7.90 3.43 -4.68
CA ILE A 58 8.49 4.30 -3.66
C ILE A 58 7.39 5.05 -2.91
N TYR A 59 6.44 5.66 -3.62
CA TYR A 59 5.32 6.35 -2.99
C TYR A 59 4.42 5.40 -2.18
N ALA A 60 4.10 4.22 -2.72
CA ALA A 60 3.30 3.23 -2.01
C ALA A 60 3.98 2.71 -0.74
N GLU A 61 5.30 2.48 -0.76
CA GLU A 61 6.08 2.06 0.40
C GLU A 61 6.08 3.13 1.50
N ILE A 62 6.29 4.41 1.16
CA ILE A 62 6.26 5.51 2.15
C ILE A 62 4.87 5.61 2.80
N LEU A 63 3.80 5.58 1.99
CA LEU A 63 2.42 5.63 2.50
C LEU A 63 2.12 4.44 3.42
N MET A 64 2.44 3.21 3.00
CA MET A 64 2.23 2.02 3.82
C MET A 64 3.02 2.06 5.13
N VAL A 65 4.27 2.53 5.10
CA VAL A 65 5.13 2.64 6.29
C VAL A 65 4.54 3.61 7.31
N MET A 66 4.01 4.77 6.86
CA MET A 66 3.35 5.72 7.77
C MET A 66 2.15 5.09 8.50
N PHE A 67 1.31 4.33 7.78
CA PHE A 67 0.19 3.61 8.40
C PHE A 67 0.66 2.53 9.37
N LYS A 68 1.68 1.75 8.99
CA LYS A 68 2.26 0.72 9.86
C LYS A 68 2.84 1.29 11.16
N MET A 69 3.49 2.45 11.08
CA MET A 69 4.03 3.11 12.27
C MET A 69 2.91 3.52 13.25
N ASN A 70 1.76 3.97 12.73
CA ASN A 70 0.60 4.27 13.57
C ASN A 70 0.02 3.00 14.25
N GLU A 71 -0.02 1.87 13.55
CA GLU A 71 -0.41 0.59 14.17
C GLU A 71 0.53 0.18 15.31
N HIS A 72 1.85 0.29 15.11
CA HIS A 72 2.83 -0.03 16.15
C HIS A 72 2.70 0.87 17.39
N LEU A 73 2.39 2.15 17.22
CA LEU A 73 2.13 3.05 18.35
C LEU A 73 0.86 2.67 19.11
N PHE A 74 -0.19 2.26 18.40
CA PHE A 74 -1.43 1.76 19.01
C PHE A 74 -1.18 0.48 19.81
N GLU A 75 -0.41 -0.46 19.26
CA GLU A 75 0.00 -1.70 19.92
C GLU A 75 0.78 -1.41 21.23
N ILE A 76 1.75 -0.49 21.20
CA ILE A 76 2.49 -0.09 22.40
C ILE A 76 1.56 0.50 23.46
N LYS A 77 0.62 1.37 23.07
CA LYS A 77 -0.36 1.97 23.99
C LYS A 77 -1.21 0.89 24.67
N GLU A 78 -1.69 -0.09 23.92
CA GLU A 78 -2.50 -1.19 24.45
C GLU A 78 -1.69 -2.08 25.41
N LEU A 79 -0.45 -2.42 25.06
CA LEU A 79 0.45 -3.18 25.92
C LEU A 79 0.75 -2.46 27.26
N LEU A 80 0.91 -1.14 27.23
CA LEU A 80 1.09 -0.33 28.44
C LEU A 80 -0.17 -0.28 29.30
N ALA A 81 -1.36 -0.10 28.70
CA ALA A 81 -2.62 -0.12 29.42
C ALA A 81 -2.84 -1.45 30.15
N LYS A 82 -2.56 -2.57 29.48
CA LYS A 82 -2.66 -3.91 30.09
C LYS A 82 -1.65 -4.16 31.22
N LYS A 83 -0.51 -3.47 31.20
CA LYS A 83 0.49 -3.55 32.26
C LYS A 83 0.14 -2.67 33.47
N ALA A 84 -0.60 -1.58 33.27
CA ALA A 84 -1.05 -0.70 34.35
C ALA A 84 -2.23 -1.29 35.16
N ASP A 85 -3.03 -2.16 34.53
CA ASP A 85 -4.13 -2.89 35.17
C ASP A 85 -3.68 -4.15 35.94
N LYS A 86 -2.37 -4.43 35.93
CA LYS A 86 -1.72 -5.61 36.53
C LYS A 86 -0.80 -5.21 37.68
#